data_AF-A0A9W9EP46-F1
#
_entry.id   AF-A0A9W9EP46-F1
#
_cell.length_a   1.000
_cell.length_b   1.000
_cell.length_c   1.000
_cell.angle_alpha   90.00
_cell.angle_beta   90.00
_cell.angle_gamma   90.00
#
_symmetry.space_group_name_H-M   'P 1'
#
loop_
_entity.id
_entity.type
_entity.pdbx_description
1 polymer ?
#
loop_
_entity_poly.entity_id
_entity_poly.type
_entity_poly.pdbx_seq_one_letter_code
_entity_poly.pdbx_strand_id
1 'polypeptide(L)'
;MDCFCYGSLRLLLDAHVAIQQDKLDAQIYPRTPKISNLLLLENDTNPVIQFLGRIMKRLGPATVVDTVAVYLIVYRLLRWRVYPVDETYQDIPVWYRPSTLQLTQPHALCIDFLAWPDLREYLISTLDPVQRVSFTKAIGESITVDWPSGREYLIRNDHGESILNSEFEEHIYEFKNWKLRRKPWGEKYPNLTHLVNIIDE
;
A
#
# COMPACT_ATOMS: atom_id res chain seq x y z
N MET A 1 -13.08 -15.09 -7.21
CA MET A 1 -12.46 -15.15 -5.87
C MET A 1 -11.32 -14.14 -5.87
N ASP A 2 -11.42 -13.10 -5.05
CA ASP A 2 -10.62 -11.89 -5.23
C ASP A 2 -9.19 -12.09 -4.71
N CYS A 3 -8.29 -12.23 -5.68
CA CYS A 3 -6.88 -12.57 -5.49
C CYS A 3 -6.16 -11.69 -4.47
N PHE A 4 -6.53 -10.40 -4.37
CA PHE A 4 -5.96 -9.48 -3.39
C PHE A 4 -6.39 -9.84 -1.95
N CYS A 5 -7.70 -9.79 -1.65
CA CYS A 5 -8.19 -10.01 -0.28
C CYS A 5 -7.82 -11.41 0.22
N TYR A 6 -8.02 -12.42 -0.62
CA TYR A 6 -7.68 -13.81 -0.29
C TYR A 6 -6.17 -13.98 -0.06
N GLY A 7 -5.34 -13.39 -0.93
CA GLY A 7 -3.89 -13.46 -0.81
C GLY A 7 -3.37 -12.79 0.47
N SER A 8 -3.92 -11.62 0.83
CA SER A 8 -3.59 -10.93 2.08
C SER A 8 -4.03 -11.75 3.30
N LEU A 9 -5.26 -12.27 3.32
CA LEU A 9 -5.73 -13.13 4.43
C LEU A 9 -4.84 -14.36 4.61
N ARG A 10 -4.47 -15.00 3.50
CA ARG A 10 -3.60 -16.18 3.54
C ARG A 10 -2.21 -15.86 4.08
N LEU A 11 -1.60 -14.77 3.60
CA LEU A 11 -0.32 -14.27 4.09
C LEU A 11 -0.35 -14.04 5.61
N LEU A 12 -1.38 -13.34 6.10
CA LEU A 12 -1.51 -13.05 7.53
C LEU A 12 -1.77 -14.31 8.35
N LEU A 13 -2.62 -15.22 7.88
CA LEU A 13 -2.89 -16.48 8.56
C LEU A 13 -1.60 -17.32 8.71
N ASP A 14 -0.87 -17.52 7.61
CA ASP A 14 0.35 -18.33 7.61
C ASP A 14 1.41 -17.72 8.56
N ALA A 15 1.53 -16.39 8.58
CA ALA A 15 2.40 -15.67 9.51
C ALA A 15 2.01 -15.91 10.98
N HIS A 16 0.76 -15.69 11.36
CA HIS A 16 0.35 -15.80 12.76
C HIS A 16 0.41 -17.25 13.28
N VAL A 17 0.14 -18.24 12.42
CA VAL A 17 0.35 -19.65 12.76
C VAL A 17 1.83 -19.93 13.05
N ALA A 18 2.76 -19.37 12.28
CA ALA A 18 4.18 -19.53 12.53
C ALA A 18 4.65 -18.88 13.85
N ILE A 19 4.08 -17.70 14.21
CA ILE A 19 4.34 -17.05 15.50
C ILE A 19 3.91 -17.96 16.67
N GLN A 20 2.71 -18.55 16.58
CA GLN A 20 2.19 -19.45 17.62
C GLN A 20 3.03 -20.72 17.80
N GLN A 21 3.80 -21.11 16.77
CA GLN A 21 4.68 -22.28 16.78
C GLN A 21 6.13 -21.93 17.20
N ASP A 22 6.37 -20.73 17.74
CA ASP A 22 7.66 -20.24 18.23
C ASP A 22 8.79 -20.25 17.18
N LYS A 23 8.43 -20.09 15.90
CA LYS A 23 9.41 -19.92 14.80
C LYS A 23 9.82 -18.45 14.68
N LEU A 24 10.54 -17.95 15.69
CA LEU A 24 10.91 -16.53 15.87
C LEU A 24 11.88 -15.97 14.81
N ASP A 25 12.75 -16.79 14.23
CA ASP A 25 13.97 -16.32 13.55
C ASP A 25 13.79 -15.58 12.20
N ALA A 26 12.58 -15.46 11.65
CA ALA A 26 12.38 -14.96 10.27
C ALA A 26 11.25 -13.92 10.07
N GLN A 27 10.71 -13.35 11.16
CA GLN A 27 9.43 -12.64 11.08
C GLN A 27 9.50 -11.11 11.15
N ILE A 28 10.63 -10.55 11.56
CA ILE A 28 10.88 -9.10 11.47
C ILE A 28 11.57 -8.82 10.14
N TYR A 29 10.79 -8.43 9.14
CA TYR A 29 11.35 -8.02 7.84
C TYR A 29 12.10 -6.69 7.96
N PRO A 30 13.03 -6.37 7.05
CA PRO A 30 13.73 -5.08 7.08
C PRO A 30 12.74 -3.93 6.93
N ARG A 31 13.08 -2.76 7.53
CA ARG A 31 12.28 -1.54 7.37
C ARG A 31 12.09 -1.24 5.89
N THR A 32 13.15 -1.05 5.11
CA THR A 32 13.05 -0.72 3.68
C THR A 32 13.33 -1.95 2.80
N PRO A 33 12.42 -2.33 1.87
CA PRO A 33 12.70 -3.35 0.88
C PRO A 33 13.88 -2.95 -0.02
N LYS A 34 14.57 -3.92 -0.62
CA LYS A 34 15.59 -3.65 -1.65
C LYS A 34 14.98 -2.84 -2.81
N ILE A 35 15.80 -2.03 -3.48
CA ILE A 35 15.36 -1.27 -4.66
C ILE A 35 14.87 -2.19 -5.78
N SER A 36 15.50 -3.35 -5.98
CA SER A 36 15.04 -4.38 -6.92
C SER A 36 13.61 -4.86 -6.64
N ASN A 37 13.22 -4.93 -5.36
CA ASN A 37 11.87 -5.32 -4.94
C ASN A 37 10.86 -4.19 -5.21
N LEU A 38 11.22 -2.94 -4.91
CA LEU A 38 10.39 -1.75 -5.19
C LEU A 38 10.15 -1.56 -6.69
N LEU A 39 11.16 -1.86 -7.51
CA LEU A 39 11.08 -1.81 -8.97
C LEU A 39 10.50 -3.08 -9.61
N LEU A 40 10.08 -4.06 -8.80
CA LEU A 40 9.46 -5.31 -9.24
C LEU A 40 10.36 -6.21 -10.12
N LEU A 41 11.68 -6.06 -9.98
CA LEU A 41 12.72 -6.72 -10.79
C LEU A 41 13.19 -8.07 -10.22
N GLU A 42 13.05 -8.29 -8.91
CA GLU A 42 13.54 -9.49 -8.22
C GLU A 42 12.37 -10.29 -7.60
N ASN A 43 12.54 -11.61 -7.53
CA ASN A 43 11.70 -12.48 -6.73
C ASN A 43 12.45 -12.78 -5.42
N ASP A 44 11.89 -12.34 -4.30
CA ASP A 44 12.47 -12.50 -2.96
C ASP A 44 11.85 -13.71 -2.24
N THR A 45 12.46 -14.22 -1.17
CA THR A 45 11.87 -15.27 -0.31
C THR A 45 10.90 -14.69 0.72
N ASN A 46 10.97 -13.37 0.98
CA ASN A 46 10.05 -12.67 1.85
C ASN A 46 8.60 -12.75 1.30
N PRO A 47 7.66 -13.38 2.02
CA PRO A 47 6.30 -13.60 1.54
C PRO A 47 5.50 -12.29 1.39
N VAL A 48 5.82 -11.22 2.15
CA VAL A 48 5.24 -9.89 1.94
C VAL A 48 5.67 -9.34 0.58
N ILE A 49 6.97 -9.46 0.25
CA ILE A 49 7.53 -8.96 -1.00
C ILE A 49 6.97 -9.72 -2.20
N GLN A 50 6.85 -11.05 -2.11
CA GLN A 50 6.22 -11.86 -3.15
C GLN A 50 4.74 -11.53 -3.35
N PHE A 51 3.99 -11.32 -2.25
CA PHE A 51 2.61 -10.92 -2.32
C PHE A 51 2.46 -9.56 -3.02
N LEU A 52 3.20 -8.55 -2.56
CA LEU A 52 3.15 -7.20 -3.15
C LEU A 52 3.61 -7.18 -4.59
N GLY A 53 4.69 -7.89 -4.93
CA GLY A 53 5.19 -7.97 -6.30
C GLY A 53 4.11 -8.46 -7.27
N ARG A 54 3.33 -9.48 -6.87
CA ARG A 54 2.20 -9.98 -7.67
C ARG A 54 1.04 -8.99 -7.77
N ILE A 55 0.71 -8.31 -6.67
CA ILE A 55 -0.36 -7.32 -6.67
C ILE A 55 -0.01 -6.12 -7.52
N MET A 56 1.17 -5.52 -7.32
CA MET A 56 1.57 -4.32 -8.08
C MET A 56 1.68 -4.60 -9.57
N LYS A 57 2.12 -5.79 -9.99
CA LYS A 57 2.11 -6.18 -11.41
C LYS A 57 0.69 -6.27 -12.00
N ARG A 58 -0.35 -6.47 -11.19
CA ARG A 58 -1.73 -6.69 -11.66
C ARG A 58 -2.64 -5.47 -11.49
N LEU A 59 -2.48 -4.77 -10.38
CA LEU A 59 -3.36 -3.69 -9.90
C LEU A 59 -2.57 -2.43 -9.52
N GLY A 60 -1.28 -2.41 -9.83
CA GLY A 60 -0.41 -1.31 -9.46
C GLY A 60 -0.72 -0.02 -10.24
N PRO A 61 -0.15 1.08 -9.77
CA PRO A 61 -0.25 2.38 -10.43
C PRO A 61 0.27 2.39 -11.86
N ALA A 62 -0.18 3.39 -12.62
CA ALA A 62 0.25 3.58 -14.01
C ALA A 62 1.73 3.96 -14.13
N THR A 63 2.29 4.65 -13.14
CA THR A 63 3.69 5.10 -13.16
C THR A 63 4.55 4.29 -12.21
N VAL A 64 5.86 4.20 -12.52
CA VAL A 64 6.84 3.52 -11.66
C VAL A 64 6.97 4.26 -10.33
N VAL A 65 6.95 5.61 -10.33
CA VAL A 65 7.06 6.43 -9.12
C VAL A 65 5.90 6.14 -8.16
N ASP A 66 4.68 6.19 -8.67
CA ASP A 66 3.48 5.87 -7.87
C ASP A 66 3.51 4.41 -7.40
N THR A 67 3.99 3.50 -8.25
CA THR A 67 4.16 2.08 -7.88
C THR A 67 5.11 1.92 -6.70
N VAL A 68 6.27 2.58 -6.70
CA VAL A 68 7.21 2.53 -5.58
C VAL A 68 6.57 3.09 -4.31
N ALA A 69 5.82 4.19 -4.40
CA ALA A 69 5.16 4.80 -3.25
C ALA A 69 4.06 3.90 -2.65
N VAL A 70 3.15 3.39 -3.49
CA VAL A 70 2.10 2.45 -3.07
C VAL A 70 2.73 1.17 -2.51
N TYR A 71 3.78 0.65 -3.14
CA TYR A 71 4.50 -0.51 -2.65
C TYR A 71 5.02 -0.26 -1.23
N LEU A 72 5.72 0.85 -1.02
CA LEU A 72 6.35 1.15 0.26
C LEU A 72 5.33 1.25 1.38
N ILE A 73 4.22 1.98 1.17
CA ILE A 73 3.21 2.18 2.22
C ILE A 73 2.46 0.89 2.56
N VAL A 74 2.08 0.11 1.54
CA VAL A 74 1.40 -1.17 1.73
C VAL A 74 2.35 -2.18 2.41
N TYR A 75 3.64 -2.16 2.05
CA TYR A 75 4.66 -2.96 2.71
C TYR A 75 4.78 -2.63 4.19
N ARG A 76 4.80 -1.34 4.60
CA ARG A 76 4.84 -0.97 6.02
C ARG A 76 3.68 -1.55 6.81
N LEU A 77 2.45 -1.41 6.27
CA LEU A 77 1.26 -1.95 6.91
C LEU A 77 1.30 -3.48 7.01
N LEU A 78 1.67 -4.19 5.93
CA LEU A 78 1.78 -5.65 5.96
C LEU A 78 2.91 -6.15 6.85
N ARG A 79 4.05 -5.45 6.88
CA ARG A 79 5.19 -5.77 7.76
C ARG A 79 4.75 -5.78 9.22
N TRP A 80 4.01 -4.76 9.65
CA TRP A 80 3.42 -4.74 10.99
C TRP A 80 2.37 -5.82 11.16
N ARG A 81 1.45 -6.02 10.21
CA ARG A 81 0.41 -7.05 10.37
C ARG A 81 0.97 -8.47 10.41
N VAL A 82 2.08 -8.75 9.74
CA VAL A 82 2.73 -10.06 9.80
C VAL A 82 3.41 -10.27 11.16
N TYR A 83 3.99 -9.23 11.75
CA TYR A 83 4.59 -9.29 13.08
C TYR A 83 4.32 -7.99 13.87
N PRO A 84 3.22 -7.95 14.64
CA PRO A 84 2.69 -6.70 15.21
C PRO A 84 3.45 -6.30 16.48
N VAL A 85 4.52 -5.53 16.30
CA VAL A 85 5.31 -4.93 17.38
C VAL A 85 5.37 -3.41 17.22
N ASP A 86 5.69 -2.71 18.30
CA ASP A 86 5.69 -1.24 18.32
C ASP A 86 6.63 -0.65 17.27
N GLU A 87 7.82 -1.23 17.08
CA GLU A 87 8.79 -0.78 16.07
C GLU A 87 8.18 -0.76 14.67
N THR A 88 7.54 -1.85 14.25
CA THR A 88 6.96 -1.97 12.90
C THR A 88 5.68 -1.14 12.75
N TYR A 89 4.96 -0.89 13.85
CA TYR A 89 3.81 0.00 13.89
C TYR A 89 4.19 1.47 13.70
N GLN A 90 5.31 1.91 14.29
CA GLN A 90 5.77 3.30 14.15
C GLN A 90 6.24 3.63 12.73
N ASP A 91 6.65 2.63 11.94
CA ASP A 91 6.96 2.83 10.53
C ASP A 91 5.72 3.09 9.65
N ILE A 92 4.49 2.96 10.18
CA ILE A 92 3.27 3.29 9.47
C ILE A 92 2.93 4.77 9.71
N PRO A 93 2.80 5.60 8.66
CA PRO A 93 2.30 6.97 8.80
C PRO A 93 0.98 7.01 9.53
N VAL A 94 0.81 7.99 10.42
CA VAL A 94 -0.35 8.06 11.32
C VAL A 94 -1.68 8.01 10.56
N TRP A 95 -1.78 8.72 9.43
CA TRP A 95 -2.97 8.74 8.59
C TRP A 95 -3.29 7.39 7.93
N TYR A 96 -2.29 6.50 7.76
CA TYR A 96 -2.49 5.21 7.09
C TYR A 96 -2.79 4.06 8.08
N ARG A 97 -2.57 4.27 9.38
CA ARG A 97 -2.86 3.27 10.41
C ARG A 97 -4.34 2.83 10.37
N PRO A 98 -4.67 1.59 10.78
CA PRO A 98 -6.05 1.12 10.81
C PRO A 98 -6.91 1.97 11.75
N SER A 99 -8.11 2.35 11.31
CA SER A 99 -9.10 3.01 12.15
C SER A 99 -9.81 2.03 13.08
N THR A 100 -10.51 2.55 14.09
CA THR A 100 -11.35 1.74 14.99
C THR A 100 -12.38 0.92 14.22
N LEU A 101 -12.95 1.47 13.14
CA LEU A 101 -13.94 0.77 12.34
C LEU A 101 -13.32 -0.43 11.61
N GLN A 102 -12.13 -0.26 11.05
CA GLN A 102 -11.36 -1.35 10.42
C GLN A 102 -11.04 -2.48 11.41
N LEU A 103 -10.81 -2.14 12.68
CA LEU A 103 -10.48 -3.12 13.72
C LEU A 103 -11.71 -3.84 14.31
N THR A 104 -12.90 -3.27 14.18
CA THR A 104 -14.10 -3.75 14.89
C THR A 104 -15.19 -4.29 13.98
N GLN A 105 -15.20 -3.91 12.69
CA GLN A 105 -16.22 -4.34 11.74
C GLN A 105 -15.68 -5.31 10.70
N PRO A 106 -16.34 -6.44 10.44
CA PRO A 106 -16.01 -7.30 9.30
C PRO A 106 -16.19 -6.54 7.98
N HIS A 107 -15.15 -6.52 7.14
CA HIS A 107 -15.16 -5.82 5.86
C HIS A 107 -14.19 -6.46 4.87
N ALA A 108 -14.19 -6.00 3.61
CA ALA A 108 -13.27 -6.49 2.60
C ALA A 108 -11.84 -5.98 2.85
N LEU A 109 -10.89 -6.90 3.04
CA LEU A 109 -9.51 -6.57 3.42
C LEU A 109 -8.79 -5.62 2.44
N CYS A 110 -9.22 -5.52 1.18
CA CYS A 110 -8.68 -4.53 0.23
C CYS A 110 -8.90 -3.08 0.65
N ILE A 111 -9.95 -2.80 1.43
CA ILE A 111 -10.25 -1.45 1.91
C ILE A 111 -9.12 -0.92 2.78
N ASP A 112 -8.48 -1.79 3.57
CA ASP A 112 -7.41 -1.40 4.49
C ASP A 112 -6.21 -0.73 3.82
N PHE A 113 -6.01 -1.01 2.54
CA PHE A 113 -4.86 -0.57 1.77
C PHE A 113 -5.13 0.67 0.93
N LEU A 114 -6.30 1.30 1.08
CA LEU A 114 -6.61 2.59 0.46
C LEU A 114 -5.96 3.72 1.27
N ALA A 115 -5.40 4.71 0.58
CA ALA A 115 -4.67 5.80 1.23
C ALA A 115 -5.57 6.74 2.06
N TRP A 116 -6.87 6.84 1.74
CA TRP A 116 -7.77 7.85 2.30
C TRP A 116 -8.65 7.30 3.43
N PRO A 117 -8.45 7.74 4.70
CA PRO A 117 -9.20 7.25 5.86
C PRO A 117 -10.71 7.36 5.71
N ASP A 118 -11.21 8.52 5.29
CA ASP A 118 -12.66 8.76 5.18
C ASP A 118 -13.29 7.86 4.10
N LEU A 119 -12.59 7.64 2.99
CA LEU A 119 -13.02 6.67 1.99
C LEU A 119 -13.02 5.25 2.55
N ARG A 120 -12.03 4.85 3.35
CA ARG A 120 -12.01 3.53 4.00
C ARG A 120 -13.23 3.33 4.88
N GLU A 121 -13.52 4.29 5.75
CA GLU A 121 -14.65 4.20 6.67
C GLU A 121 -15.99 4.15 5.93
N TYR A 122 -16.15 4.98 4.91
CA TYR A 122 -17.33 4.96 4.05
C TYR A 122 -17.52 3.59 3.39
N LEU A 123 -16.46 3.00 2.82
CA LEU A 123 -16.52 1.74 2.08
C LEU A 123 -16.74 0.51 2.96
N ILE A 124 -16.36 0.54 4.24
CA ILE A 124 -16.61 -0.57 5.17
C ILE A 124 -18.10 -0.93 5.22
N SER A 125 -18.98 0.07 5.16
CA SER A 125 -20.44 -0.14 5.25
C SER A 125 -21.15 -0.17 3.90
N THR A 126 -20.51 0.32 2.83
CA THR A 126 -21.19 0.59 1.54
C THR A 126 -20.66 -0.17 0.34
N LEU A 127 -19.46 -0.75 0.42
CA LEU A 127 -18.84 -1.37 -0.76
C LEU A 127 -19.55 -2.66 -1.15
N ASP A 128 -20.21 -2.65 -2.30
CA ASP A 128 -20.78 -3.84 -2.92
C ASP A 128 -19.65 -4.83 -3.28
N PRO A 129 -19.70 -6.08 -2.77
CA PRO A 129 -18.73 -7.12 -3.12
C PRO A 129 -18.57 -7.36 -4.62
N VAL A 130 -19.61 -7.15 -5.43
CA VAL A 130 -19.59 -7.33 -6.89
C VAL A 130 -18.73 -6.24 -7.57
N GLN A 131 -18.71 -5.03 -7.01
CA GLN A 131 -17.99 -3.89 -7.58
C GLN A 131 -16.54 -3.77 -7.07
N ARG A 132 -16.18 -4.55 -6.04
CA ARG A 132 -14.87 -4.48 -5.36
C ARG A 132 -13.66 -4.52 -6.31
N VAL A 133 -13.66 -5.44 -7.29
CA VAL A 133 -12.52 -5.61 -8.21
C VAL A 133 -12.39 -4.42 -9.16
N SER A 134 -13.50 -3.98 -9.75
CA SER A 134 -13.49 -2.85 -10.68
C SER A 134 -13.21 -1.53 -9.98
N PHE A 135 -13.63 -1.40 -8.71
CA PHE A 135 -13.32 -0.25 -7.86
C PHE A 135 -11.83 -0.19 -7.52
N THR A 136 -11.26 -1.28 -6.99
CA THR A 136 -9.83 -1.35 -6.66
C THR A 136 -8.96 -1.10 -7.89
N LYS A 137 -9.33 -1.65 -9.04
CA LYS A 137 -8.62 -1.40 -10.30
C LYS A 137 -8.65 0.09 -10.68
N ALA A 138 -9.82 0.74 -10.59
CA ALA A 138 -9.94 2.16 -10.91
C ALA A 138 -9.11 3.06 -9.99
N ILE A 139 -9.01 2.70 -8.69
CA ILE A 139 -8.10 3.37 -7.75
C ILE A 139 -6.65 3.19 -8.20
N GLY A 140 -6.21 1.95 -8.46
CA GLY A 140 -4.84 1.68 -8.93
C GLY A 140 -4.48 2.45 -10.19
N GLU A 141 -5.38 2.53 -11.17
CA GLU A 141 -5.13 3.26 -12.42
C GLU A 141 -5.06 4.79 -12.24
N SER A 142 -5.62 5.33 -11.16
CA SER A 142 -5.81 6.78 -10.99
C SER A 142 -5.04 7.36 -9.81
N ILE A 143 -4.48 6.54 -8.93
CA ILE A 143 -3.69 6.99 -7.79
C ILE A 143 -2.39 7.64 -8.25
N THR A 144 -2.03 8.70 -7.54
CA THR A 144 -0.75 9.40 -7.67
C THR A 144 -0.30 9.90 -6.32
N VAL A 145 1.02 9.95 -6.11
CA VAL A 145 1.60 10.65 -4.95
C VAL A 145 2.06 12.07 -5.28
N ASP A 146 1.71 12.59 -6.46
CA ASP A 146 2.02 13.96 -6.89
C ASP A 146 3.50 14.32 -6.66
N TRP A 147 4.38 13.39 -7.03
CA TRP A 147 5.82 13.61 -6.91
C TRP A 147 6.28 14.58 -8.00
N PRO A 148 7.03 15.65 -7.66
CA PRO A 148 7.40 16.67 -8.64
C PRO A 148 8.18 16.11 -9.83
N SER A 149 7.69 16.38 -11.04
CA SER A 149 8.36 16.03 -12.28
C SER A 149 9.81 16.51 -12.31
N GLY A 150 10.72 15.64 -12.73
CA GLY A 150 12.16 15.92 -12.82
C GLY A 150 12.95 15.72 -11.53
N ARG A 151 12.29 15.39 -10.40
CA ARG A 151 13.00 14.97 -9.18
C ARG A 151 13.23 13.46 -9.16
N GLU A 152 14.43 13.07 -8.77
CA GLU A 152 14.79 11.66 -8.63
C GLU A 152 14.19 11.05 -7.34
N TYR A 153 13.51 9.93 -7.47
CA TYR A 153 12.99 9.14 -6.33
C TYR A 153 13.99 8.07 -5.86
N LEU A 154 15.03 7.81 -6.66
CA LEU A 154 16.19 6.98 -6.32
C LEU A 154 17.46 7.80 -6.51
N ILE A 155 18.38 7.72 -5.56
CA ILE A 155 19.67 8.42 -5.61
C ILE A 155 20.81 7.41 -5.43
N ARG A 156 22.04 7.80 -5.74
CA ARG A 156 23.22 6.99 -5.42
C ARG A 156 23.77 7.40 -4.05
N ASN A 157 24.07 6.41 -3.21
CA ASN A 157 24.82 6.66 -1.98
C ASN A 157 26.32 6.86 -2.27
N ASP A 158 27.10 7.15 -1.23
CA ASP A 158 28.56 7.34 -1.33
C ASP A 158 29.32 6.12 -1.87
N HIS A 159 28.70 4.93 -1.81
CA HIS A 159 29.23 3.69 -2.35
C HIS A 159 28.81 3.43 -3.81
N GLY A 160 28.06 4.35 -4.42
CA GLY A 160 27.55 4.24 -5.79
C GLY A 160 26.34 3.34 -5.94
N GLU A 161 25.75 2.83 -4.86
CA GLU A 161 24.56 1.98 -4.86
C GLU A 161 23.29 2.82 -4.96
N SER A 162 22.33 2.35 -5.75
CA SER A 162 21.01 3.00 -5.82
C SER A 162 20.24 2.76 -4.53
N ILE A 163 19.80 3.83 -3.88
CA ILE A 163 18.98 3.83 -2.67
C ILE A 163 17.72 4.70 -2.87
N LEU A 164 16.73 4.53 -1.99
CA LEU A 164 15.53 5.36 -2.01
C LEU A 164 15.90 6.78 -1.56
N ASN A 165 15.43 7.80 -2.29
CA ASN A 165 15.62 9.18 -1.88
C ASN A 165 14.85 9.44 -0.57
N SER A 166 15.50 9.99 0.45
CA SER A 166 14.86 10.33 1.72
C SER A 166 13.76 11.38 1.55
N GLU A 167 13.96 12.38 0.68
CA GLU A 167 12.92 13.38 0.37
C GLU A 167 11.68 12.73 -0.23
N PHE A 168 11.86 11.65 -1.00
CA PHE A 168 10.74 10.91 -1.56
C PHE A 168 10.01 10.10 -0.48
N GLU A 169 10.74 9.45 0.44
CA GLU A 169 10.11 8.76 1.58
C GLU A 169 9.34 9.75 2.47
N GLU A 170 9.92 10.90 2.79
CA GLU A 170 9.25 11.97 3.54
C GLU A 170 7.99 12.46 2.82
N HIS A 171 8.06 12.67 1.49
CA HIS A 171 6.90 13.07 0.68
C HIS A 171 5.79 12.02 0.68
N ILE A 172 6.13 10.73 0.64
CA ILE A 172 5.16 9.63 0.75
C ILE A 172 4.46 9.64 2.12
N TYR A 173 5.12 10.11 3.18
CA TYR A 173 4.56 10.13 4.53
C TYR A 173 3.57 11.27 4.76
N GLU A 174 3.43 12.19 3.81
CA GLU A 174 2.51 13.33 3.87
C GLU A 174 1.17 13.00 3.20
N PHE A 175 0.09 12.94 3.98
CA PHE A 175 -1.26 12.58 3.51
C PHE A 175 -1.72 13.40 2.29
N LYS A 176 -1.45 14.70 2.29
CA LYS A 176 -1.85 15.64 1.23
C LYS A 176 -1.31 15.29 -0.16
N ASN A 177 -0.24 14.50 -0.23
CA ASN A 177 0.41 14.12 -1.48
C ASN A 177 -0.29 12.94 -2.16
N TRP A 178 -1.07 12.16 -1.41
CA TRP A 178 -1.84 11.03 -1.94
C TRP A 178 -3.13 11.52 -2.59
N LYS A 179 -3.22 11.42 -3.91
CA LYS A 179 -4.34 11.95 -4.70
C LYS A 179 -4.89 10.92 -5.68
N LEU A 180 -6.12 11.13 -6.11
CA LEU A 180 -6.73 10.46 -7.26
C LEU A 180 -6.91 11.47 -8.38
N ARG A 181 -6.54 11.08 -9.59
CA ARG A 181 -6.81 11.87 -10.78
C ARG A 181 -8.31 12.02 -10.99
N ARG A 182 -8.77 13.23 -11.30
CA ARG A 182 -10.19 13.48 -11.62
C ARG A 182 -10.64 12.63 -12.80
N LYS A 183 -9.77 12.44 -13.79
CA LYS A 183 -9.99 11.51 -14.91
C LYS A 183 -9.09 10.27 -14.78
N PRO A 184 -9.62 9.05 -14.91
CA PRO A 184 -11.03 8.69 -15.06
C PRO A 184 -11.81 8.57 -13.74
N TRP A 185 -11.14 8.57 -12.57
CA TRP A 185 -11.78 8.13 -11.33
C TRP A 185 -12.83 9.09 -10.77
N GLY A 186 -12.49 10.37 -10.64
CA GLY A 186 -13.39 11.38 -10.08
C GLY A 186 -14.67 11.58 -10.91
N GLU A 187 -14.57 11.49 -12.24
CA GLU A 187 -15.75 11.52 -13.13
C GLU A 187 -16.61 10.26 -13.01
N LYS A 188 -15.98 9.10 -12.78
CA LYS A 188 -16.69 7.84 -12.61
C LYS A 188 -17.38 7.74 -11.24
N TYR A 189 -16.80 8.32 -10.20
CA TYR A 189 -17.30 8.28 -8.82
C TYR A 189 -17.44 9.69 -8.22
N PRO A 190 -18.25 10.58 -8.81
CA PRO A 190 -18.34 11.98 -8.40
C PRO A 190 -18.79 12.14 -6.95
N ASN A 191 -19.65 11.24 -6.48
CA ASN A 191 -20.15 11.21 -5.10
C ASN A 191 -19.07 10.84 -4.06
N LEU A 192 -17.92 10.30 -4.45
CA LEU A 192 -16.84 9.91 -3.54
C LEU A 192 -15.67 10.91 -3.53
N THR A 193 -15.70 11.91 -4.41
CA THR A 193 -14.59 12.87 -4.56
C THR A 193 -14.31 13.71 -3.32
N HIS A 194 -15.30 13.90 -2.44
CA HIS A 194 -15.15 14.62 -1.18
C HIS A 194 -14.46 13.81 -0.07
N LEU A 195 -14.25 12.50 -0.28
CA LEU A 195 -13.61 11.59 0.68
C LEU A 195 -12.11 11.36 0.40
N VAL A 196 -11.58 11.99 -0.65
CA VAL A 196 -10.22 11.79 -1.16
C VAL A 196 -9.61 13.12 -1.59
N ASN A 197 -8.29 13.17 -1.69
CA ASN A 197 -7.65 14.31 -2.35
C ASN A 197 -7.72 14.10 -3.88
N ILE A 198 -8.20 15.11 -4.61
CA ILE A 198 -8.31 15.07 -6.07
C ILE A 198 -7.22 15.93 -6.71
N ILE A 199 -6.68 15.48 -7.84
CA ILE A 199 -5.84 16.29 -8.72
C ILE A 199 -6.45 16.40 -10.12
N ASP A 200 -6.35 17.59 -10.70
CA ASP A 200 -6.79 17.91 -12.05
C ASP A 200 -5.60 17.72 -13.00
N GLU A 201 -5.34 16.46 -13.35
CA GLU A 201 -4.37 16.02 -14.37
C GLU A 201 -5.11 15.32 -15.53
#